data_AF-A0A7C8IUC6-F1
#
_entry.id   AF-A0A7C8IUC6-F1
#
_cell.length_a   1.000
_cell.length_b   1.000
_cell.length_c   1.000
_cell.angle_alpha   90.00
_cell.angle_beta   90.00
_cell.angle_gamma   90.00
#
_symmetry.space_group_name_H-M   'P 1'
#
loop_
_entity.id
_entity.type
_entity.pdbx_description
1 polymer ?
#
loop_
_entity_poly.entity_id
_entity_poly.type
_entity_poly.pdbx_seq_one_letter_code
_entity_poly.pdbx_strand_id
1 'polypeptide(L)'
;MMFLYLFLLFVPAWTAVLPQKVVSTESVVLRTETPDDYRLSDIEWRGFPDFDGVVFKGTIQNVIHQMKKIKGVDYTPDFVSKAENQTLGVQPAAIDCDQEIKCGGPKAKPKPVSEGVDYLLQLSDTIMCSNGPTACGRISCSWDAAIIWCNDKAAPSNSFKCKMFAGYADAILGHCSVQKPDPLVSGKNTDYDLLLSVIVEKQACD
;
A
#
# COMPACT_ATOMS: atom_id res chain seq x y z
N MET A 1 -78.32 -40.83 -19.40
CA MET A 1 -78.74 -40.57 -18.01
C MET A 1 -77.71 -39.66 -17.37
N MET A 2 -78.25 -38.59 -16.80
CA MET A 2 -77.63 -37.51 -16.02
C MET A 2 -76.75 -38.00 -14.88
N PHE A 3 -75.56 -37.43 -14.67
CA PHE A 3 -74.99 -37.24 -13.33
C PHE A 3 -74.08 -35.99 -13.27
N LEU A 4 -74.60 -34.98 -12.56
CA LEU A 4 -73.90 -33.87 -11.91
C LEU A 4 -72.82 -34.39 -10.95
N TYR A 5 -71.63 -33.79 -10.93
CA TYR A 5 -70.78 -33.67 -9.71
C TYR A 5 -69.90 -32.42 -9.85
N LEU A 6 -70.29 -31.30 -9.23
CA LEU A 6 -69.88 -30.79 -7.91
C LEU A 6 -68.47 -30.17 -7.90
N PHE A 7 -68.43 -28.84 -8.09
CA PHE A 7 -67.25 -27.99 -7.88
C PHE A 7 -66.88 -27.96 -6.39
N LEU A 8 -65.71 -28.50 -6.05
CA LEU A 8 -65.05 -28.24 -4.76
C LEU A 8 -64.01 -27.13 -4.93
N LEU A 9 -64.34 -25.95 -4.42
CA LEU A 9 -63.43 -24.82 -4.28
C LEU A 9 -62.42 -25.12 -3.16
N PHE A 10 -61.19 -25.48 -3.54
CA PHE A 10 -60.05 -25.42 -2.62
C PHE A 10 -59.55 -23.98 -2.55
N VAL A 11 -59.87 -23.29 -1.45
CA VAL A 11 -59.25 -22.02 -1.07
C VAL A 11 -57.88 -22.37 -0.45
N PRO A 12 -56.75 -21.99 -1.05
CA PRO A 12 -55.47 -22.16 -0.36
C PRO A 12 -55.39 -21.18 0.81
N ALA A 13 -55.19 -21.73 2.01
CA ALA A 13 -54.92 -20.96 3.22
C ALA A 13 -53.59 -20.21 3.06
N TRP A 14 -53.62 -18.89 3.14
CA TRP A 14 -52.42 -18.06 3.14
C TRP A 14 -51.75 -18.22 4.50
N THR A 15 -50.59 -18.87 4.54
CA THR A 15 -49.73 -18.83 5.73
C THR A 15 -49.16 -17.42 5.85
N ALA A 16 -49.65 -16.66 6.82
CA ALA A 16 -49.06 -15.39 7.21
C ALA A 16 -47.63 -15.62 7.72
N VAL A 17 -46.63 -15.29 6.92
CA VAL A 17 -45.23 -15.26 7.32
C VAL A 17 -45.03 -14.02 8.17
N LEU A 18 -44.70 -14.21 9.46
CA LEU A 18 -44.34 -13.11 10.36
C LEU A 18 -43.01 -12.48 9.89
N PRO A 19 -42.86 -11.15 9.91
CA PRO A 19 -41.60 -10.50 9.56
C PRO A 19 -40.56 -10.80 10.64
N GLN A 20 -39.52 -11.55 10.27
CA GLN A 20 -38.39 -11.80 11.14
C GLN A 20 -37.55 -10.52 11.21
N LYS A 21 -37.45 -9.95 12.42
CA LYS A 21 -36.63 -8.78 12.74
C LYS A 21 -35.17 -9.12 12.44
N VAL A 22 -34.64 -8.63 11.32
CA VAL A 22 -33.23 -8.75 10.98
C VAL A 22 -32.44 -7.89 11.98
N VAL A 23 -31.87 -8.55 12.98
CA VAL A 23 -30.86 -7.96 13.85
C VAL A 23 -29.60 -7.87 13.00
N SER A 24 -29.26 -6.67 12.56
CA SER A 24 -27.98 -6.40 11.89
C SER A 24 -26.87 -6.57 12.91
N THR A 25 -26.30 -7.77 12.95
CA THR A 25 -25.07 -8.02 13.70
C THR A 25 -23.94 -7.32 12.95
N GLU A 26 -23.52 -6.20 13.50
CA GLU A 26 -22.31 -5.49 13.11
C GLU A 26 -21.12 -6.44 13.31
N SER A 27 -20.58 -6.97 12.20
CA SER A 27 -19.42 -7.83 12.25
C SER A 27 -18.21 -6.97 12.58
N VAL A 28 -17.84 -6.93 13.86
CA VAL A 28 -16.51 -6.50 14.30
C VAL A 28 -15.50 -7.42 13.62
N VAL A 29 -14.85 -6.92 12.58
CA VAL A 29 -13.77 -7.63 11.89
C VAL A 29 -12.61 -7.73 12.85
N LEU A 30 -12.50 -8.90 13.49
CA LEU A 30 -11.34 -9.30 14.25
C LEU A 30 -10.16 -9.41 13.27
N ARG A 31 -9.32 -8.37 13.20
CA ARG A 31 -8.04 -8.39 12.46
C ARG A 31 -7.13 -9.39 13.16
N THR A 32 -7.22 -10.64 12.72
CA THR A 32 -6.27 -11.69 13.05
C THR A 32 -4.97 -11.40 12.31
N GLU A 33 -3.86 -11.52 13.05
CA GLU A 33 -2.52 -11.34 12.56
C GLU A 33 -2.21 -12.34 11.42
N THR A 34 -1.74 -11.76 10.30
CA THR A 34 -0.99 -12.35 9.17
C THR A 34 -1.51 -13.62 8.49
N PRO A 35 -1.86 -13.49 7.19
CA PRO A 35 -1.42 -14.44 6.18
C PRO A 35 -0.27 -13.84 5.35
N ASP A 36 0.78 -14.63 5.19
CA ASP A 36 1.96 -14.45 4.32
C ASP A 36 1.61 -14.37 2.81
N ASP A 37 0.46 -13.82 2.43
CA ASP A 37 -0.06 -13.87 1.06
C ASP A 37 -0.66 -12.55 0.54
N TYR A 38 -0.23 -11.40 1.09
CA TYR A 38 -0.55 -10.11 0.47
C TYR A 38 -0.29 -10.20 -1.03
N ARG A 39 -1.35 -10.09 -1.84
CA ARG A 39 -1.22 -10.02 -3.29
C ARG A 39 -0.43 -8.76 -3.60
N LEU A 40 0.86 -8.93 -3.88
CA LEU A 40 1.70 -7.86 -4.33
C LEU A 40 1.21 -7.45 -5.72
N SER A 41 0.65 -6.25 -5.80
CA SER A 41 0.31 -5.57 -7.03
C SER A 41 1.35 -4.52 -7.35
N ASP A 42 1.50 -4.22 -8.63
CA ASP A 42 2.34 -3.12 -9.06
C ASP A 42 1.80 -1.79 -8.54
N ILE A 43 2.67 -1.01 -7.90
CA ILE A 43 2.39 0.39 -7.60
C ILE A 43 2.26 1.14 -8.92
N GLU A 44 1.22 1.97 -9.04
CA GLU A 44 1.07 2.88 -10.17
C GLU A 44 1.67 4.25 -9.83
N TRP A 45 2.44 4.81 -10.76
CA TRP A 45 3.14 6.08 -10.60
C TRP A 45 2.72 7.08 -11.68
N ARG A 46 2.45 8.32 -11.27
CA ARG A 46 1.98 9.42 -12.15
C ARG A 46 2.63 10.74 -11.77
N GLY A 47 2.56 11.72 -12.68
CA GLY A 47 2.94 13.12 -12.39
C GLY A 47 4.38 13.48 -12.70
N PHE A 48 5.10 12.62 -13.43
CA PHE A 48 6.45 12.94 -13.92
C PHE A 48 6.38 14.02 -15.02
N PRO A 49 7.04 15.18 -14.86
CA PRO A 49 6.90 16.32 -15.78
C PRO A 49 7.17 15.98 -17.26
N ASP A 50 8.18 15.16 -17.52
CA ASP A 50 8.57 14.74 -18.87
C ASP A 50 7.66 13.70 -19.53
N PHE A 51 6.70 13.16 -18.76
CA PHE A 51 5.85 12.04 -19.11
C PHE A 51 4.38 12.33 -18.76
N ASP A 52 3.89 13.47 -19.21
CA ASP A 52 2.50 13.88 -19.00
C ASP A 52 1.51 12.79 -19.47
N GLY A 53 0.51 12.53 -18.63
CA GLY A 53 -0.50 11.49 -18.85
C GLY A 53 -0.03 10.03 -18.77
N VAL A 54 1.27 9.76 -18.58
CA VAL A 54 1.80 8.39 -18.54
C VAL A 54 1.65 7.79 -17.14
N VAL A 55 1.31 6.49 -17.10
CA VAL A 55 1.25 5.68 -15.88
C VAL A 55 2.34 4.63 -15.93
N PHE A 56 3.27 4.70 -14.99
CA PHE A 56 4.30 3.67 -14.81
C PHE A 56 3.89 2.66 -13.75
N LYS A 57 4.39 1.44 -13.86
CA LYS A 57 4.05 0.34 -12.94
C LYS A 57 5.30 -0.34 -12.37
N GLY A 58 5.21 -0.78 -11.12
CA GLY A 58 6.25 -1.57 -10.43
C GLY A 58 7.01 -0.75 -9.39
N THR A 59 8.26 -1.14 -9.12
CA THR A 59 9.16 -0.41 -8.21
C THR A 59 9.68 0.88 -8.84
N ILE A 60 10.24 1.79 -8.04
CA ILE A 60 10.93 2.98 -8.56
C ILE A 60 12.06 2.61 -9.55
N GLN A 61 12.75 1.49 -9.34
CA GLN A 61 13.76 0.99 -10.28
C GLN A 61 13.12 0.56 -11.61
N ASN A 62 11.97 -0.12 -11.59
CA ASN A 62 11.23 -0.47 -12.81
C ASN A 62 10.71 0.78 -13.54
N VAL A 63 10.25 1.79 -12.79
CA VAL A 63 9.78 3.06 -13.36
C VAL A 63 10.90 3.81 -14.07
N ILE A 64 12.06 3.98 -13.43
CA ILE A 64 13.24 4.61 -14.06
C ILE A 64 13.66 3.84 -15.31
N HIS A 65 13.61 2.51 -15.27
CA HIS A 65 13.91 1.68 -16.45
C HIS A 65 12.90 1.89 -17.60
N GLN A 66 11.60 2.02 -17.31
CA GLN A 66 10.59 2.35 -18.31
C GLN A 66 10.80 3.73 -18.92
N MET A 67 11.16 4.73 -18.11
CA MET A 67 11.48 6.07 -18.59
C MET A 67 12.68 6.08 -19.53
N LYS A 68 13.75 5.37 -19.19
CA LYS A 68 14.94 5.21 -20.03
C LYS A 68 14.63 4.52 -21.36
N LYS A 69 13.71 3.57 -21.38
CA LYS A 69 13.23 2.96 -22.63
C LYS A 69 12.55 3.98 -23.56
N ILE A 70 11.91 5.00 -23.01
CA ILE A 70 11.17 6.02 -23.77
C ILE A 70 12.08 7.19 -24.19
N LYS A 71 12.89 7.73 -23.28
CA LYS A 71 13.70 8.95 -23.49
C LYS A 71 15.16 8.69 -23.84
N GLY A 72 15.65 7.46 -23.66
CA GLY A 72 17.05 7.08 -23.88
C GLY A 72 17.76 6.60 -22.60
N VAL A 73 18.81 5.80 -22.78
CA VAL A 73 19.54 5.13 -21.67
C VAL A 73 20.17 6.08 -20.65
N ASP A 74 20.52 7.28 -21.11
CA ASP A 74 21.16 8.33 -20.30
C ASP A 74 20.14 9.23 -19.59
N TYR A 75 18.83 9.00 -19.78
CA TYR A 75 17.79 9.78 -19.12
C TYR A 75 17.85 9.58 -17.60
N THR A 76 17.85 10.69 -16.86
CA THR A 76 17.70 10.74 -15.41
C THR A 76 16.44 11.55 -15.09
N PRO A 77 15.53 11.05 -14.24
CA PRO A 77 14.41 11.86 -13.77
C PRO A 77 14.92 13.11 -13.06
N ASP A 78 14.20 14.23 -13.22
CA ASP A 78 14.44 15.43 -12.43
C ASP A 78 14.12 15.15 -10.96
N PHE A 79 15.16 14.81 -10.22
CA PHE A 79 15.12 14.69 -8.77
C PHE A 79 15.20 16.08 -8.14
N VAL A 80 14.28 16.37 -7.23
CA VAL A 80 14.33 17.58 -6.41
C VAL A 80 15.54 17.49 -5.50
N SER A 81 16.35 18.55 -5.45
CA SER A 81 17.56 18.54 -4.64
C SER A 81 17.21 18.35 -3.15
N LYS A 82 18.09 17.68 -2.39
CA LYS A 82 17.93 17.52 -0.93
C LYS A 82 17.75 18.88 -0.22
N ALA A 83 18.31 19.96 -0.78
CA ALA A 83 18.17 21.32 -0.27
C ALA A 83 16.77 21.93 -0.50
N GLU A 84 16.13 21.67 -1.64
CA GLU A 84 14.75 22.09 -1.92
C GLU A 84 13.73 21.32 -1.07
N ASN A 85 14.03 20.06 -0.73
CA ASN A 85 13.24 19.31 0.24
C ASN A 85 13.30 19.89 1.66
N GLN A 86 14.40 20.56 2.02
CA GLN A 86 14.60 21.17 3.34
C GLN A 86 13.96 22.55 3.44
N THR A 87 13.87 23.33 2.35
CA THR A 87 13.20 24.64 2.34
C THR A 87 11.67 24.55 2.32
N LEU A 88 11.09 23.41 1.97
CA LEU A 88 9.65 23.13 2.09
C LEU A 88 9.19 22.78 3.51
N GLY A 89 10.07 22.85 4.51
CA GLY A 89 9.69 22.60 5.90
C GLY A 89 9.26 21.16 6.15
N VAL A 90 9.76 20.19 5.37
CA VAL A 90 9.72 18.79 5.77
C VAL A 90 10.77 18.57 6.87
N GLN A 91 10.56 19.20 8.02
CA GLN A 91 10.66 18.36 9.21
C GLN A 91 9.69 17.21 8.94
N PRO A 92 10.01 15.93 9.26
CA PRO A 92 8.93 14.97 9.42
C PRO A 92 8.01 15.69 10.38
N ALA A 93 6.87 16.17 9.87
CA ALA A 93 5.95 16.86 10.73
C ALA A 93 5.79 15.86 11.87
N ALA A 94 5.99 16.31 13.10
CA ALA A 94 5.35 15.67 14.22
C ALA A 94 3.85 15.84 13.98
N ILE A 95 3.36 15.19 12.92
CA ILE A 95 2.00 14.77 12.82
C ILE A 95 1.95 13.82 14.00
N ASP A 96 1.16 14.21 14.98
CA ASP A 96 0.61 13.33 15.99
C ASP A 96 -0.23 12.28 15.22
N CYS A 97 0.45 11.47 14.42
CA CYS A 97 -0.12 10.34 13.73
C CYS A 97 -0.22 9.24 14.76
N ASP A 98 -1.37 8.58 14.81
CA ASP A 98 -1.47 7.29 15.48
C ASP A 98 -0.64 6.27 14.68
N GLN A 99 0.65 6.22 14.98
CA GLN A 99 1.66 5.42 14.30
C GLN A 99 2.21 4.33 15.22
N GLU A 100 2.30 3.12 14.69
CA GLU A 100 2.88 1.98 15.39
C GLU A 100 4.00 1.34 14.56
N ILE A 101 5.20 1.30 15.12
CA ILE A 101 6.36 0.62 14.53
C ILE A 101 6.56 -0.71 15.25
N LYS A 102 6.47 -1.82 14.52
CA LYS A 102 6.79 -3.17 14.98
C LYS A 102 8.03 -3.68 14.26
N CYS A 103 9.05 -4.07 15.02
CA CYS A 103 10.23 -4.72 14.46
C CYS A 103 10.03 -6.23 14.35
N GLY A 104 10.54 -6.85 13.29
CA GLY A 104 10.32 -8.28 13.03
C GLY A 104 10.18 -8.58 11.53
N GLY A 105 10.10 -9.86 11.17
CA GLY A 105 10.02 -10.33 9.78
C GLY A 105 11.37 -10.73 9.15
N PRO A 106 11.38 -11.07 7.85
CA PRO A 106 12.59 -11.40 7.10
C PRO A 106 13.56 -10.22 7.05
N LYS A 107 14.82 -10.47 7.41
CA LYS A 107 15.81 -9.42 7.66
C LYS A 107 16.59 -9.00 6.42
N ALA A 108 16.48 -7.73 6.05
CA ALA A 108 17.21 -7.10 4.96
C ALA A 108 18.49 -6.39 5.44
N LYS A 109 19.40 -6.13 4.50
CA LYS A 109 20.52 -5.23 4.74
C LYS A 109 20.00 -3.78 4.77
N PRO A 110 20.41 -2.94 5.74
CA PRO A 110 19.94 -1.55 5.85
C PRO A 110 20.36 -0.67 4.67
N LYS A 111 21.55 -0.90 4.09
CA LYS A 111 22.08 -0.04 3.02
C LYS A 111 21.16 0.03 1.78
N PRO A 112 20.73 -1.08 1.16
CA PRO A 112 19.79 -1.02 0.05
C PRO A 112 18.42 -0.38 0.40
N VAL A 113 17.95 -0.56 1.64
CA VAL A 113 16.73 0.11 2.13
C VAL A 113 16.94 1.61 2.19
N SER A 114 18.06 2.07 2.75
CA SER A 114 18.45 3.48 2.80
C SER A 114 18.58 4.10 1.40
N GLU A 115 19.18 3.38 0.45
CA GLU A 115 19.24 3.84 -0.95
C GLU A 115 17.84 3.99 -1.55
N GLY A 116 16.93 3.06 -1.24
CA GLY A 116 15.51 3.16 -1.59
C GLY A 116 14.83 4.40 -0.99
N VAL A 117 15.08 4.68 0.29
CA VAL A 117 14.60 5.90 0.97
C VAL A 117 15.13 7.15 0.26
N ASP A 118 16.42 7.19 -0.06
CA ASP A 118 17.04 8.33 -0.74
C ASP A 118 16.43 8.59 -2.12
N TYR A 119 16.15 7.55 -2.91
CA TYR A 119 15.47 7.69 -4.21
C TYR A 119 14.07 8.28 -4.05
N LEU A 120 13.30 7.79 -3.09
CA LEU A 120 11.94 8.26 -2.85
C LEU A 120 11.90 9.71 -2.34
N LEU A 121 12.81 10.09 -1.43
CA LEU A 121 12.89 11.45 -0.91
C LEU A 121 13.21 12.47 -2.00
N GLN A 122 14.03 12.09 -2.97
CA GLN A 122 14.42 12.94 -4.09
C GLN A 122 13.29 13.21 -5.11
N LEU A 123 12.12 12.59 -4.95
CA LEU A 123 10.99 12.82 -5.85
C LEU A 123 10.32 14.18 -5.61
N SER A 124 9.88 14.79 -6.70
CA SER A 124 8.95 15.92 -6.68
C SER A 124 7.64 15.57 -5.98
N ASP A 125 7.05 16.56 -5.32
CA ASP A 125 5.72 16.47 -4.73
C ASP A 125 4.59 16.28 -5.75
N THR A 126 4.88 16.51 -7.04
CA THR A 126 3.96 16.21 -8.14
C THR A 126 3.85 14.71 -8.42
N ILE A 127 4.81 13.90 -7.97
CA ILE A 127 4.82 12.46 -8.22
C ILE A 127 3.89 11.76 -7.22
N MET A 128 2.86 11.13 -7.77
CA MET A 128 1.82 10.45 -7.02
C MET A 128 1.88 8.94 -7.25
N CYS A 129 1.75 8.20 -6.16
CA CYS A 129 1.74 6.75 -6.10
C CYS A 129 0.37 6.26 -5.68
N SER A 130 -0.18 5.29 -6.39
CA SER A 130 -1.45 4.65 -6.05
C SER A 130 -1.33 3.14 -5.96
N ASN A 131 -2.09 2.55 -5.04
CA ASN A 131 -2.23 1.11 -4.90
C ASN A 131 -3.70 0.73 -4.71
N GLY A 132 -4.06 -0.47 -5.18
CA GLY A 132 -5.42 -0.99 -5.09
C GLY A 132 -5.93 -1.08 -3.65
N PRO A 133 -7.25 -1.19 -3.43
CA PRO A 133 -7.81 -1.39 -2.10
C PRO A 133 -7.30 -2.71 -1.51
N THR A 134 -6.99 -2.71 -0.22
CA THR A 134 -6.47 -3.88 0.51
C THR A 134 -5.30 -4.58 -0.18
N ALA A 135 -4.45 -3.80 -0.85
CA ALA A 135 -3.35 -4.32 -1.65
C ALA A 135 -2.01 -3.78 -1.15
N CYS A 136 -0.97 -4.59 -1.32
CA CYS A 136 0.41 -4.19 -1.06
C CYS A 136 1.18 -4.16 -2.38
N GLY A 137 2.22 -3.36 -2.45
CA GLY A 137 3.07 -3.28 -3.63
C GLY A 137 4.48 -2.87 -3.25
N ARG A 138 5.46 -3.43 -3.96
CA ARG A 138 6.87 -3.08 -3.78
C ARG A 138 7.09 -1.69 -4.38
N ILE A 139 7.33 -0.71 -3.52
CA ILE A 139 7.64 0.65 -3.97
C ILE A 139 9.13 0.79 -4.32
N SER A 140 9.99 0.03 -3.63
CA SER A 140 11.42 -0.11 -3.94
C SER A 140 11.85 -1.54 -3.67
N CYS A 141 12.73 -2.08 -4.51
CA CYS A 141 13.37 -3.37 -4.25
C CYS A 141 14.78 -3.36 -4.85
N SER A 142 15.79 -3.64 -4.04
CA SER A 142 17.15 -3.89 -4.51
C SER A 142 17.92 -4.78 -3.56
N TRP A 143 18.82 -5.63 -4.07
CA TRP A 143 19.71 -6.47 -3.25
C TRP A 143 19.01 -7.28 -2.15
N ASP A 144 17.91 -7.92 -2.51
CA ASP A 144 17.01 -8.66 -1.61
C ASP A 144 16.43 -7.82 -0.45
N ALA A 145 16.26 -6.52 -0.63
CA ALA A 145 15.69 -5.63 0.37
C ALA A 145 14.55 -4.82 -0.26
N ALA A 146 13.35 -5.03 0.27
CA ALA A 146 12.15 -4.39 -0.23
C ALA A 146 11.64 -3.33 0.74
N ILE A 147 11.14 -2.24 0.16
CA ILE A 147 10.21 -1.33 0.80
C ILE A 147 8.85 -1.62 0.16
N ILE A 148 7.89 -2.01 0.97
CA ILE A 148 6.55 -2.39 0.55
C ILE A 148 5.58 -1.36 1.12
N TRP A 149 4.67 -0.87 0.28
CA TRP A 149 3.55 -0.05 0.71
C TRP A 149 2.26 -0.85 0.61
N CYS A 150 1.53 -0.94 1.72
CA CYS A 150 0.20 -1.52 1.83
C CYS A 150 -0.87 -0.44 1.98
N ASN A 151 -1.89 -0.50 1.13
CA ASN A 151 -3.12 0.25 1.28
C ASN A 151 -4.10 -0.56 2.12
N ASP A 152 -4.26 -0.20 3.39
CA ASP A 152 -5.11 -0.94 4.33
C ASP A 152 -6.59 -0.51 4.26
N LYS A 153 -6.94 0.38 3.32
CA LYS A 153 -8.34 0.78 3.06
C LYS A 153 -9.08 -0.23 2.18
N ALA A 154 -10.34 -0.47 2.53
CA ALA A 154 -11.26 -1.35 1.80
C ALA A 154 -11.90 -0.71 0.54
N ALA A 155 -11.84 0.62 0.37
CA ALA A 155 -12.47 1.33 -0.73
C ALA A 155 -11.77 2.68 -1.03
N PRO A 156 -11.92 3.22 -2.25
CA PRO A 156 -11.19 2.84 -3.47
C PRO A 156 -9.67 3.13 -3.37
N SER A 157 -8.94 2.96 -4.49
CA SER A 157 -7.49 3.25 -4.58
C SER A 157 -7.15 4.61 -3.98
N ASN A 158 -6.21 4.63 -3.02
CA ASN A 158 -5.66 5.88 -2.50
C ASN A 158 -4.45 6.30 -3.34
N SER A 159 -4.29 7.61 -3.49
CA SER A 159 -3.14 8.21 -4.15
C SER A 159 -2.43 9.14 -3.18
N PHE A 160 -1.12 8.97 -3.05
CA PHE A 160 -0.28 9.66 -2.10
C PHE A 160 0.98 10.19 -2.77
N LYS A 161 1.59 11.24 -2.22
CA LYS A 161 2.91 11.68 -2.68
C LYS A 161 3.90 10.53 -2.48
N CYS A 162 4.54 10.04 -3.54
CA CYS A 162 5.40 8.85 -3.44
C CYS A 162 6.51 8.99 -2.39
N LYS A 163 7.05 10.21 -2.25
CA LYS A 163 8.13 10.49 -1.29
C LYS A 163 7.75 10.24 0.17
N MET A 164 6.46 10.26 0.53
CA MET A 164 6.05 10.11 1.93
C MET A 164 6.39 8.71 2.48
N PHE A 165 6.36 7.68 1.63
CA PHE A 165 6.73 6.31 2.01
C PHE A 165 8.18 6.19 2.45
N ALA A 166 9.05 7.10 2.00
CA ALA A 166 10.43 7.18 2.43
C ALA A 166 10.54 7.48 3.93
N GLY A 167 9.71 8.39 4.46
CA GLY A 167 9.70 8.74 5.88
C GLY A 167 9.31 7.57 6.79
N TYR A 168 8.30 6.79 6.38
CA TYR A 168 7.91 5.59 7.13
C TYR A 168 9.02 4.52 7.14
N ALA A 169 9.67 4.29 6.00
CA ALA A 169 10.79 3.34 5.89
C ALA A 169 12.03 3.82 6.66
N ASP A 170 12.32 5.13 6.64
CA ASP A 170 13.40 5.74 7.42
C ASP A 170 13.16 5.58 8.94
N ALA A 171 11.91 5.76 9.39
CA ALA A 171 11.55 5.50 10.78
C ALA A 171 11.78 4.03 11.18
N ILE A 172 11.51 3.07 10.29
CA ILE A 172 11.84 1.65 10.52
C ILE A 172 13.36 1.43 10.58
N LEU A 173 14.13 2.08 9.69
CA LEU A 173 15.60 2.03 9.74
C LEU A 173 16.13 2.56 11.07
N GLY A 174 15.64 3.69 11.55
CA GLY A 174 16.05 4.28 12.82
C GLY A 174 15.64 3.44 14.04
N HIS A 175 14.42 2.89 14.04
CA HIS A 175 13.86 2.20 15.19
C HIS A 175 14.23 0.71 15.27
N CYS A 176 14.29 0.01 14.13
CA CYS A 176 14.42 -1.45 14.06
C CYS A 176 15.81 -1.95 13.66
N SER A 177 16.76 -1.06 13.35
CA SER A 177 18.14 -1.47 13.11
C SER A 177 18.83 -1.87 14.42
N VAL A 178 19.19 -3.15 14.52
CA VAL A 178 19.95 -3.64 15.68
C VAL A 178 21.41 -3.22 15.55
N GLN A 179 21.97 -2.53 16.55
CA GLN A 179 23.40 -2.18 16.59
C GLN A 179 24.27 -3.44 16.70
N LYS A 180 24.78 -3.91 15.56
CA LYS A 180 25.67 -5.06 15.38
C LYS A 180 26.69 -4.73 14.28
N PRO A 181 27.82 -5.47 14.17
CA PRO A 181 28.81 -5.24 13.11
C PRO A 181 28.20 -5.34 11.69
N ASP A 182 27.17 -6.17 11.52
CA ASP A 182 26.32 -6.23 10.33
C ASP A 182 24.86 -6.01 10.75
N PRO A 183 24.39 -4.75 10.84
CA PRO A 183 23.02 -4.48 11.23
C PRO A 183 22.09 -5.07 10.18
N LEU A 184 21.02 -5.71 10.65
CA LEU A 184 19.93 -6.18 9.82
C LEU A 184 18.66 -5.45 10.26
N VAL A 185 17.80 -5.14 9.30
CA VAL A 185 16.56 -4.41 9.55
C VAL A 185 15.39 -5.18 9.01
N SER A 186 14.31 -5.18 9.77
CA SER A 186 12.98 -5.52 9.30
C SER A 186 11.94 -4.94 10.24
N GLY A 187 10.82 -4.50 9.69
CA GLY A 187 9.74 -3.98 10.49
C GLY A 187 8.59 -3.46 9.66
N LYS A 188 7.52 -3.09 10.35
CA LYS A 188 6.31 -2.52 9.81
C LYS A 188 6.00 -1.23 10.55
N ASN A 189 5.73 -0.16 9.82
CA ASN A 189 5.24 1.10 10.33
C ASN A 189 3.81 1.27 9.83
N THR A 190 2.84 1.29 10.76
CA THR A 190 1.40 1.38 10.46
C THR A 190 0.92 2.78 10.81
N ASP A 191 0.20 3.41 9.89
CA ASP A 191 -0.45 4.71 10.10
C ASP A 191 -1.97 4.50 10.15
N TYR A 192 -2.55 4.67 11.33
CA TYR A 192 -3.96 4.39 11.55
C TYR A 192 -4.87 5.51 11.03
N ASP A 193 -4.37 6.74 10.91
CA ASP A 193 -5.11 7.88 10.36
C ASP A 193 -5.26 7.76 8.84
N LEU A 194 -4.17 7.39 8.17
CA LEU A 194 -4.15 7.22 6.71
C LEU A 194 -4.55 5.82 6.26
N LEU A 195 -4.69 4.88 7.21
CA LEU A 195 -5.01 3.47 6.96
C LEU A 195 -4.07 2.88 5.90
N LEU A 196 -2.77 2.98 6.17
CA LEU A 196 -1.72 2.41 5.35
C LEU A 196 -0.61 1.84 6.23
N SER A 197 0.19 0.98 5.63
CA SER A 197 1.39 0.46 6.27
C SER A 197 2.58 0.49 5.32
N VAL A 198 3.77 0.70 5.85
CA VAL A 198 5.04 0.47 5.15
C VAL A 198 5.78 -0.66 5.83
N ILE A 199 6.28 -1.60 5.04
CA ILE A 199 7.03 -2.77 5.51
C ILE A 199 8.43 -2.71 4.90
N VAL A 200 9.44 -2.96 5.73
CA VAL A 200 10.82 -3.19 5.32
C VAL A 200 11.15 -4.64 5.65
N GLU A 201 11.52 -5.41 4.64
CA GLU A 201 11.89 -6.82 4.82
C GLU A 201 12.79 -7.33 3.71
N LYS A 202 13.36 -8.51 3.93
CA LYS A 202 14.08 -9.26 2.91
C LYS A 202 13.10 -9.93 1.96
N GLN A 203 13.19 -9.59 0.69
CA GLN A 203 12.40 -10.19 -0.37
C GLN A 203 13.22 -10.25 -1.66
N ALA A 204 13.08 -11.32 -2.43
CA ALA A 204 13.70 -11.40 -3.75
C ALA A 204 13.23 -10.26 -4.65
N CYS A 205 14.19 -9.59 -5.31
CA CYS A 205 13.95 -8.53 -6.26
C CYS A 205 14.13 -9.07 -7.69
N ASP A 206 13.19 -8.71 -8.57
CA ASP A 206 13.15 -9.14 -9.98
C ASP A 206 14.02 -8.26 -10.90
#